data_AF-A0AA36G9R2-F1
#
_entry.id   AF-A0AA36G9R2-F1
#
_cell.length_a   1.000
_cell.length_b   1.000
_cell.length_c   1.000
_cell.angle_alpha   90.00
_cell.angle_beta   90.00
_cell.angle_gamma   90.00
#
_symmetry.space_group_name_H-M   'P 1'
#
loop_
_entity.id
_entity.type
_entity.pdbx_description
1 polymer ?
#
loop_
_entity_poly.entity_id
_entity_poly.type
_entity_poly.pdbx_seq_one_letter_code
_entity_poly.pdbx_strand_id
1 'polypeptide(L)'
;MLNVQMEPSAPEIVESPQQPIREGDGVQMKCRSEGGSPPPSIIWLFDNTTQAGQDLYSVSVKEDGTVESRIQWRARAEDNGAFMTCVVSNKALEGRAPKTVQSSRLNVLYKPTVTVGPASEYIVEEDQAIELTCQGQGNPQPTGYEWSVFFGFLGYELER
;
A
#
# COMPACT_ATOMS: atom_id res chain seq x y z
N MET A 1 -43.20 -13.40 -16.06
CA MET A 1 -41.73 -13.23 -16.17
C MET A 1 -41.12 -13.60 -14.83
N LEU A 2 -40.24 -14.59 -14.79
CA LEU A 2 -39.53 -14.99 -13.58
C LEU A 2 -38.17 -14.27 -13.57
N ASN A 3 -37.94 -13.38 -12.61
CA ASN A 3 -36.62 -12.76 -12.41
C ASN A 3 -35.77 -13.66 -11.51
N VAL A 4 -35.00 -14.55 -12.11
CA VAL A 4 -34.08 -15.43 -11.38
C VAL A 4 -32.82 -14.67 -11.02
N GLN A 5 -32.57 -14.55 -9.71
CA GLN A 5 -31.31 -14.03 -9.18
C GLN A 5 -30.36 -15.18 -8.89
N MET A 6 -29.10 -15.02 -9.26
CA MET A 6 -28.06 -16.03 -9.08
C MET A 6 -26.85 -15.36 -8.45
N GLU A 7 -26.24 -16.00 -7.46
CA GLU A 7 -25.00 -15.50 -6.88
C GLU A 7 -23.81 -15.68 -7.84
N PRO A 8 -22.81 -14.79 -7.80
CA PRO A 8 -21.56 -14.99 -8.50
C PRO A 8 -20.70 -16.07 -7.83
N SER A 9 -19.70 -16.58 -8.54
CA SER A 9 -18.65 -17.41 -7.95
C SER A 9 -17.84 -16.63 -6.90
N ALA A 10 -16.99 -17.33 -6.13
CA ALA A 10 -15.97 -16.63 -5.37
C ALA A 10 -15.00 -15.93 -6.35
N PRO A 11 -14.50 -14.72 -6.01
CA PRO A 11 -13.52 -14.04 -6.84
C PRO A 11 -12.14 -14.70 -6.76
N GLU A 12 -11.37 -14.53 -7.83
CA GLU A 12 -9.98 -14.96 -7.93
C GLU A 12 -9.10 -13.80 -8.39
N ILE A 13 -7.95 -13.60 -7.72
CA ILE A 13 -6.92 -12.67 -8.20
C ILE A 13 -6.03 -13.44 -9.17
N VAL A 14 -6.20 -13.16 -10.46
CA VAL A 14 -5.55 -13.87 -11.57
C VAL A 14 -4.26 -13.20 -12.02
N GLU A 15 -4.05 -11.92 -11.68
CA GLU A 15 -2.79 -11.21 -11.89
C GLU A 15 -2.44 -10.44 -10.62
N SER A 16 -1.23 -10.65 -10.09
CA SER A 16 -0.66 -9.88 -9.00
C SER A 16 0.87 -9.81 -9.13
N PRO A 17 1.53 -8.80 -8.53
CA PRO A 17 2.99 -8.72 -8.51
C PRO A 17 3.61 -9.98 -7.91
N GLN A 18 4.59 -10.56 -8.62
CA GLN A 18 5.32 -11.77 -8.19
C GLN A 18 6.75 -11.45 -7.74
N GLN A 19 7.22 -10.23 -7.99
CA GLN A 19 8.55 -9.75 -7.64
C GLN A 19 8.44 -8.52 -6.73
N PRO A 20 9.50 -8.21 -5.97
CA PRO A 20 9.56 -6.97 -5.20
C PRO A 20 9.36 -5.74 -6.10
N ILE A 21 8.58 -4.79 -5.62
CA ILE A 21 8.18 -3.57 -6.31
C ILE A 21 9.02 -2.43 -5.75
N ARG A 22 9.49 -1.46 -6.55
CA ARG A 22 10.14 -0.29 -5.98
C ARG A 22 9.12 0.80 -5.70
N GLU A 23 9.34 1.57 -4.66
CA GLU A 23 8.58 2.78 -4.39
C GLU A 23 8.50 3.67 -5.65
N GLY A 24 7.29 4.13 -5.97
CA GLY A 24 6.98 4.93 -7.16
C GLY A 24 6.65 4.12 -8.41
N ASP A 25 6.95 2.82 -8.45
CA ASP A 25 6.62 1.96 -9.59
C ASP A 25 5.10 1.75 -9.70
N GLY A 26 4.65 1.47 -10.93
CA GLY A 26 3.27 1.12 -11.20
C GLY A 26 2.95 -0.31 -10.75
N VAL A 27 1.89 -0.47 -9.97
CA VAL A 27 1.36 -1.75 -9.53
C VAL A 27 0.06 -2.04 -10.28
N GLN A 28 -0.13 -3.28 -10.69
CA GLN A 28 -1.38 -3.76 -11.28
C GLN A 28 -1.81 -5.07 -10.64
N MET A 29 -3.12 -5.20 -10.39
CA MET A 29 -3.75 -6.48 -10.07
C MET A 29 -5.01 -6.69 -10.91
N LYS A 30 -5.34 -7.95 -11.14
CA LYS A 30 -6.57 -8.35 -11.84
C LYS A 30 -7.37 -9.34 -11.01
N CYS A 31 -8.64 -9.04 -10.81
CA CYS A 31 -9.62 -9.90 -10.17
C CYS A 31 -10.67 -10.36 -11.19
N ARG A 32 -11.14 -11.59 -11.05
CA ARG A 32 -12.15 -12.21 -11.90
C ARG A 32 -13.20 -12.91 -11.05
N SER A 33 -14.46 -12.83 -11.47
CA SER A 33 -15.56 -13.63 -10.94
C SER A 33 -16.47 -14.08 -12.08
N GLU A 34 -17.03 -15.26 -11.96
CA GLU A 34 -17.87 -15.87 -12.99
C GLU A 34 -19.34 -15.96 -12.54
N GLY A 35 -20.25 -15.90 -13.50
CA GLY A 35 -21.69 -15.98 -13.26
C GLY A 35 -22.25 -14.80 -12.47
N GLY A 36 -23.43 -15.04 -11.88
CA GLY A 36 -24.21 -14.02 -11.21
C GLY A 36 -25.27 -13.39 -12.13
N SER A 37 -26.49 -13.31 -11.63
CA SER A 37 -27.61 -12.64 -12.28
C SER A 37 -28.33 -11.75 -11.27
N PRO A 38 -28.40 -10.42 -11.47
CA PRO A 38 -27.70 -9.62 -12.49
C PRO A 38 -26.15 -9.73 -12.40
N PRO A 39 -25.41 -9.25 -13.42
CA PRO A 39 -23.94 -9.25 -13.40
C PRO A 39 -23.40 -8.61 -12.12
N PRO A 40 -22.40 -9.22 -11.46
CA PRO A 40 -21.87 -8.71 -10.21
C PRO A 40 -21.05 -7.44 -10.41
N SER A 41 -20.99 -6.60 -9.37
CA SER A 41 -20.04 -5.51 -9.25
C SER A 41 -18.75 -5.99 -8.59
N ILE A 42 -17.63 -5.36 -8.96
CA ILE A 42 -16.33 -5.57 -8.33
C ILE A 42 -15.84 -4.23 -7.77
N ILE A 43 -15.41 -4.25 -6.51
CA ILE A 43 -14.69 -3.15 -5.86
C ILE A 43 -13.39 -3.69 -5.25
N TRP A 44 -12.46 -2.78 -5.01
CA TRP A 44 -11.18 -3.07 -4.36
C TRP A 44 -11.08 -2.34 -3.03
N LEU A 45 -10.59 -3.03 -2.00
CA LEU A 45 -10.27 -2.43 -0.71
C LEU A 45 -8.77 -2.53 -0.46
N PHE A 46 -8.18 -1.47 0.07
CA PHE A 46 -6.84 -1.50 0.66
C PHE A 46 -6.86 -2.28 1.99
N ASP A 47 -5.69 -2.66 2.52
CA ASP A 47 -5.53 -3.41 3.78
C ASP A 47 -6.29 -2.73 4.95
N ASN A 48 -6.25 -1.40 4.98
CA ASN A 48 -6.98 -0.58 5.96
C ASN A 48 -8.51 -0.52 5.73
N THR A 49 -9.07 -1.36 4.86
CA THR A 49 -10.48 -1.42 4.45
C THR A 49 -11.01 -0.22 3.67
N THR A 50 -10.17 0.75 3.34
CA THR A 50 -10.57 1.90 2.51
C THR A 50 -10.84 1.42 1.09
N GLN A 51 -11.98 1.81 0.54
CA GLN A 51 -12.32 1.50 -0.84
C GLN A 51 -11.45 2.31 -1.81
N ALA A 52 -10.91 1.63 -2.82
CA ALA A 52 -10.18 2.28 -3.89
C ALA A 52 -11.08 3.24 -4.69
N GLY A 53 -10.52 4.37 -5.12
CA GLY A 53 -11.21 5.30 -6.01
C GLY A 53 -11.59 4.62 -7.33
N GLN A 54 -12.75 5.01 -7.89
CA GLN A 54 -13.23 4.44 -9.16
C GLN A 54 -12.32 4.78 -10.35
N ASP A 55 -11.46 5.79 -10.21
CA ASP A 55 -10.42 6.17 -11.17
C ASP A 55 -9.21 5.22 -11.17
N LEU A 56 -9.02 4.43 -10.11
CA LEU A 56 -7.90 3.50 -9.98
C LEU A 56 -8.17 2.15 -10.65
N TYR A 57 -9.43 1.83 -10.97
CA TYR A 57 -9.75 0.52 -11.52
C TYR A 57 -10.82 0.57 -12.60
N SER A 58 -10.78 -0.42 -13.47
CA SER A 58 -11.78 -0.65 -14.51
C SER A 58 -12.50 -1.97 -14.26
N VAL A 59 -13.75 -2.07 -14.72
CA VAL A 59 -14.55 -3.30 -14.67
C VAL A 59 -15.08 -3.58 -16.07
N SER A 60 -14.94 -4.82 -16.52
CA SER A 60 -15.44 -5.30 -17.81
C SER A 60 -16.24 -6.57 -17.63
N VAL A 61 -17.40 -6.65 -18.28
CA VAL A 61 -18.25 -7.83 -18.32
C VAL A 61 -18.09 -8.50 -19.68
N LYS A 62 -17.74 -9.79 -19.68
CA LYS A 62 -17.63 -10.60 -20.90
C LYS A 62 -18.99 -11.19 -21.28
N GLU A 63 -19.10 -11.64 -22.54
CA GLU A 63 -20.33 -12.24 -23.07
C GLU A 63 -20.75 -13.52 -22.34
N ASP A 64 -19.79 -14.27 -21.78
CA ASP A 64 -20.04 -15.46 -20.97
C ASP A 64 -20.53 -15.15 -19.54
N GLY A 65 -20.71 -13.86 -19.20
CA GLY A 65 -21.13 -13.40 -17.88
C GLY A 65 -19.98 -13.25 -16.88
N THR A 66 -18.73 -13.51 -17.28
CA THR A 66 -17.56 -13.27 -16.44
C THR A 66 -17.33 -11.77 -16.25
N VAL A 67 -17.11 -11.35 -15.01
CA VAL A 67 -16.74 -9.98 -14.67
C VAL A 67 -15.28 -9.94 -14.26
N GLU A 68 -14.52 -9.06 -14.91
CA GLU A 68 -13.11 -8.83 -14.63
C GLU A 68 -12.89 -7.39 -14.19
N SER A 69 -12.03 -7.19 -13.20
CA SER A 69 -11.57 -5.86 -12.81
C SER A 69 -10.06 -5.79 -12.78
N ARG A 70 -9.50 -4.67 -13.26
CA ARG A 70 -8.08 -4.35 -13.19
C ARG A 70 -7.90 -3.07 -12.38
N ILE A 71 -7.11 -3.13 -11.32
CA ILE A 71 -6.72 -1.98 -10.50
C ILE A 71 -5.26 -1.63 -10.75
N GLN A 72 -4.96 -0.33 -10.77
CA GLN A 72 -3.62 0.22 -10.97
C GLN A 72 -3.37 1.40 -10.05
N TRP A 73 -2.18 1.46 -9.44
CA TRP A 73 -1.74 2.60 -8.62
C TRP A 73 -0.20 2.70 -8.59
N ARG A 74 0.34 3.75 -7.98
CA ARG A 74 1.78 3.87 -7.72
C ARG A 74 2.12 3.41 -6.31
N ALA A 75 3.09 2.51 -6.19
CA ALA A 75 3.54 1.96 -4.92
C ALA A 75 4.11 3.05 -4.01
N ARG A 76 3.77 2.97 -2.73
CA ARG A 76 4.35 3.82 -1.67
C ARG A 76 5.07 2.97 -0.64
N ALA A 77 5.96 3.57 0.15
CA ALA A 77 6.65 2.87 1.24
C ALA A 77 5.66 2.21 2.22
N GLU A 78 4.50 2.84 2.46
CA GLU A 78 3.46 2.32 3.36
C GLU A 78 2.71 1.10 2.80
N ASP A 79 2.81 0.85 1.49
CA ASP A 79 2.21 -0.33 0.87
C ASP A 79 3.04 -1.60 1.17
N ASN A 80 4.25 -1.47 1.71
CA ASN A 80 5.08 -2.62 2.05
C ASN A 80 4.39 -3.50 3.11
N GLY A 81 4.24 -4.78 2.80
CA GLY A 81 3.54 -5.75 3.65
C GLY A 81 2.01 -5.66 3.56
N ALA A 82 1.44 -4.66 2.90
CA ALA A 82 0.00 -4.54 2.69
C ALA A 82 -0.51 -5.54 1.66
N PHE A 83 -1.82 -5.81 1.67
CA PHE A 83 -2.51 -6.59 0.64
C PHE A 83 -3.74 -5.84 0.14
N MET A 84 -4.27 -6.27 -1.01
CA MET A 84 -5.54 -5.79 -1.54
C MET A 84 -6.62 -6.83 -1.38
N THR A 85 -7.86 -6.39 -1.15
CA THR A 85 -9.04 -7.25 -1.14
C THR A 85 -9.91 -6.94 -2.35
N CYS A 86 -10.18 -7.94 -3.18
CA CYS A 86 -11.21 -7.85 -4.20
C CYS A 86 -12.54 -8.30 -3.59
N VAL A 87 -13.59 -7.48 -3.78
CA VAL A 87 -14.93 -7.71 -3.23
C VAL A 87 -15.91 -7.76 -4.38
N VAL A 88 -16.71 -8.83 -4.41
CA VAL A 88 -17.69 -9.11 -5.45
C VAL A 88 -19.07 -9.25 -4.85
N SER A 89 -20.04 -8.51 -5.39
CA SER A 89 -21.42 -8.52 -4.91
C SER A 89 -22.41 -8.38 -6.05
N ASN A 90 -23.62 -8.90 -5.86
CA ASN A 90 -24.74 -8.65 -6.75
C ASN A 90 -26.06 -8.69 -5.97
N LYS A 91 -27.18 -8.45 -6.66
CA LYS A 91 -28.51 -8.42 -6.03
C LYS A 91 -28.89 -9.72 -5.32
N ALA A 92 -28.41 -10.87 -5.77
CA ALA A 92 -28.68 -12.13 -5.09
C ALA A 92 -28.07 -12.18 -3.68
N LEU A 93 -26.99 -11.42 -3.43
CA LEU A 93 -26.32 -11.30 -2.14
C LEU A 93 -26.87 -10.13 -1.29
N GLU A 94 -27.97 -9.50 -1.69
CA GLU A 94 -28.62 -8.45 -0.91
C GLU A 94 -29.02 -8.98 0.49
N GLY A 95 -28.62 -8.26 1.54
CA GLY A 95 -28.78 -8.70 2.93
C GLY A 95 -27.79 -9.77 3.41
N ARG A 96 -26.80 -10.13 2.58
CA ARG A 96 -25.73 -11.10 2.90
C ARG A 96 -24.35 -10.49 2.67
N ALA A 97 -23.32 -11.16 3.19
CA ALA A 97 -21.95 -10.71 3.00
C ALA A 97 -21.54 -10.88 1.52
N PRO A 98 -20.80 -9.91 0.93
CA PRO A 98 -20.21 -10.07 -0.38
C PRO A 98 -19.12 -11.15 -0.36
N LYS A 99 -18.77 -11.68 -1.54
CA LYS A 99 -17.67 -12.64 -1.69
C LYS A 99 -16.36 -11.89 -1.84
N THR A 100 -15.30 -12.36 -1.19
CA THR A 100 -14.02 -11.63 -1.15
C THR A 100 -12.82 -12.56 -1.34
N VAL A 101 -11.72 -12.00 -1.83
CA VAL A 101 -10.41 -12.67 -1.92
C VAL A 101 -9.30 -11.65 -1.66
N GLN A 102 -8.25 -12.06 -0.96
CA GLN A 102 -7.09 -11.22 -0.65
C GLN A 102 -5.90 -11.55 -1.56
N SER A 103 -5.13 -10.54 -1.93
CA SER A 103 -3.86 -10.72 -2.63
C SER A 103 -2.80 -11.26 -1.69
N SER A 104 -1.68 -11.71 -2.26
CA SER A 104 -0.45 -11.84 -1.48
C SER A 104 0.00 -10.47 -0.96
N ARG A 105 0.73 -10.47 0.16
CA ARG A 105 1.33 -9.25 0.71
C ARG A 105 2.38 -8.71 -0.27
N LEU A 106 2.36 -7.40 -0.46
CA LEU A 106 3.30 -6.70 -1.31
C LEU A 106 4.66 -6.63 -0.63
N ASN A 107 5.72 -6.76 -1.42
CA ASN A 107 7.08 -6.45 -0.99
C ASN A 107 7.52 -5.18 -1.73
N VAL A 108 7.43 -4.04 -1.04
CA VAL A 108 7.81 -2.74 -1.62
C VAL A 108 9.16 -2.33 -1.07
N LEU A 109 10.13 -2.15 -1.97
CA LEU A 109 11.47 -1.69 -1.68
C LEU A 109 11.48 -0.16 -1.66
N TYR A 110 11.95 0.41 -0.55
CA TYR A 110 12.02 1.86 -0.34
C TYR A 110 13.28 2.23 0.42
N LYS A 111 13.73 3.47 0.22
CA LYS A 111 14.96 3.98 0.83
C LYS A 111 14.81 4.15 2.34
N PRO A 112 15.89 4.03 3.11
CA PRO A 112 15.84 4.27 4.54
C PRO A 112 15.46 5.72 4.87
N THR A 113 14.50 5.87 5.78
CA THR A 113 14.23 7.14 6.48
C THR A 113 14.99 7.12 7.80
N VAL A 114 15.78 8.15 8.06
CA VAL A 114 16.61 8.25 9.27
C VAL A 114 15.96 9.20 10.26
N THR A 115 15.87 8.78 11.52
CA THR A 115 15.46 9.60 12.66
C THR A 115 16.60 9.64 13.66
N VAL A 116 17.09 10.84 13.96
CA VAL A 116 18.10 11.07 14.99
C VAL A 116 17.39 11.60 16.22
N GLY A 117 17.58 10.91 17.33
CA GLY A 117 17.08 11.28 18.64
C GLY A 117 18.21 11.74 19.56
N PRO A 118 17.93 12.69 20.46
CA PRO A 118 16.60 13.28 20.68
C PRO A 118 16.37 14.54 19.83
N ALA A 119 15.11 14.85 19.51
CA ALA A 119 14.72 15.85 18.50
C ALA A 119 14.73 17.32 18.99
N SER A 120 14.92 17.57 20.28
CA SER A 120 14.91 18.91 20.89
C SER A 120 16.33 19.50 20.99
N GLU A 121 16.42 20.84 21.03
CA GLU A 121 17.66 21.51 21.43
C GLU A 121 18.04 21.11 22.86
N TYR A 122 19.29 20.68 23.04
CA TYR A 122 19.84 20.38 24.35
C TYR A 122 20.80 21.50 24.76
N ILE A 123 20.53 22.09 25.92
CA ILE A 123 21.54 22.86 26.65
C ILE A 123 22.33 21.84 27.45
N VAL A 124 23.56 21.61 27.01
CA VAL A 124 24.49 20.69 27.65
C VAL A 124 25.46 21.54 28.46
N GLU A 125 25.61 21.26 29.75
CA GLU A 125 26.65 21.92 30.55
C GLU A 125 28.03 21.46 30.09
N GLU A 126 29.03 22.33 30.29
CA GLU A 126 30.42 21.96 30.07
C GLU A 126 30.73 20.67 30.89
N ASP A 127 31.43 19.72 30.26
CA ASP A 127 31.74 18.40 30.81
C ASP A 127 30.58 17.38 30.94
N GLN A 128 29.39 17.67 30.41
CA GLN A 128 28.33 16.66 30.26
C GLN A 128 28.34 15.96 28.90
N ALA A 129 28.18 14.63 28.91
CA ALA A 129 28.02 13.83 27.70
C ALA A 129 26.55 13.68 27.33
N ILE A 130 26.25 13.72 26.02
CA ILE A 130 24.92 13.37 25.49
C ILE A 130 25.00 12.07 24.69
N GLU A 131 23.93 11.28 24.78
CA GLU A 131 23.75 10.09 23.96
C GLU A 131 22.78 10.40 22.82
N LEU A 132 23.24 10.22 21.58
CA LEU A 132 22.42 10.36 20.39
C LEU A 132 22.08 8.97 19.86
N THR A 133 20.82 8.77 19.50
CA THR A 133 20.33 7.53 18.89
C THR A 133 20.00 7.79 17.42
N CYS A 134 20.53 6.99 16.50
CA CYS A 134 20.15 7.03 15.09
C CYS A 134 19.36 5.76 14.76
N GLN A 135 18.13 5.95 14.28
CA GLN A 135 17.25 4.87 13.83
C GLN A 135 16.98 5.05 12.35
N GLY A 136 17.16 3.97 11.58
CA GLY A 136 16.90 3.96 10.14
C GLY A 136 15.82 2.94 9.83
N GLN A 137 14.77 3.35 9.12
CA GLN A 137 13.67 2.49 8.70
C GLN A 137 13.65 2.38 7.18
N GLY A 138 13.86 1.18 6.63
CA GLY A 138 13.89 0.92 5.19
C GLY A 138 13.48 -0.51 4.85
N ASN A 139 13.22 -0.78 3.56
CA ASN A 139 13.11 -2.13 3.04
C ASN A 139 14.02 -2.31 1.80
N PRO A 140 15.11 -3.08 1.90
CA PRO A 140 15.53 -3.89 3.05
C PRO A 140 15.99 -3.05 4.25
N GLN A 141 16.05 -3.68 5.43
CA GLN A 141 16.50 -3.01 6.65
C GLN A 141 17.93 -2.47 6.49
N PRO A 142 18.22 -1.23 6.93
CA PRO A 142 19.56 -0.67 6.87
C PRO A 142 20.54 -1.46 7.74
N THR A 143 21.74 -1.69 7.23
CA THR A 143 22.80 -2.44 7.94
C THR A 143 24.04 -1.61 8.28
N GLY A 144 24.14 -0.39 7.74
CA GLY A 144 25.24 0.54 7.98
C GLY A 144 24.72 1.89 8.45
N TYR A 145 25.38 2.44 9.47
CA TYR A 145 25.10 3.75 10.05
C TYR A 145 26.41 4.52 10.17
N GLU A 146 26.42 5.77 9.74
CA GLU A 146 27.57 6.68 9.81
C GLU A 146 27.15 7.98 10.49
N TRP A 147 28.01 8.48 11.38
CA TRP A 147 27.79 9.73 12.10
C TRP A 147 28.80 10.78 11.65
N SER A 148 28.31 11.98 11.32
CA SER A 148 29.15 13.14 11.00
C SER A 148 28.68 14.35 11.81
N VAL A 149 29.61 15.02 12.49
CA VAL A 149 29.35 16.28 13.19
C VAL A 149 29.77 17.43 12.30
N PHE A 150 28.84 18.33 11.97
CA PHE A 150 29.15 19.56 11.24
C PHE A 150 29.47 20.67 12.24
N PHE A 151 30.75 21.00 12.39
CA PHE A 151 31.16 22.23 13.07
C PHE A 151 30.96 23.41 12.12
N GLY A 152 29.81 24.07 12.20
CA GLY A 152 29.61 25.37 11.57
C GLY A 152 30.44 26.41 12.30
N PHE A 153 31.49 26.95 11.66
CA PHE A 153 32.12 28.17 12.13
C PHE A 153 31.12 29.31 11.98
N LEU A 154 30.53 29.77 13.08
CA LEU A 154 30.02 31.14 13.14
C LEU A 154 31.24 32.04 13.00
N GLY A 155 31.38 32.66 11.82
CA GLY A 155 32.43 33.63 11.56
C GLY A 155 32.40 34.72 12.62
N TYR A 156 33.47 34.81 13.41
CA TYR A 156 33.74 35.96 14.23
C TYR A 156 34.24 37.08 13.31
N GLU A 157 33.42 38.08 13.07
CA GLU A 157 33.87 39.34 12.49
C GLU A 157 34.60 40.10 13.62
N LEU A 158 35.93 40.00 13.64
CA LEU A 158 36.78 40.88 14.44
C LEU A 158 36.90 42.21 13.69
N GLU A 159 35.94 43.11 13.87
CA GLU A 159 36.18 44.52 13.54
C GLU A 159 36.99 45.18 14.68
N ARG A 160 38.13 45.76 14.29
CA ARG A 160 39.00 46.61 15.11
C ARG A 160 38.48 48.04 15.16
#